data_AF-A0A969SJB2-F1
#
_entry.id   AF-A0A969SJB2-F1
#
_cell.length_a   1.000
_cell.length_b   1.000
_cell.length_c   1.000
_cell.angle_alpha   90.00
_cell.angle_beta   90.00
_cell.angle_gamma   90.00
#
_symmetry.space_group_name_H-M   'P 1'
#
loop_
_entity.id
_entity.type
_entity.pdbx_description
1 polymer ?
#
loop_
_entity_poly.entity_id
_entity_poly.type
_entity_poly.pdbx_seq_one_letter_code
_entity_poly.pdbx_strand_id
1 'polypeptide(L)'
;MSEKVDEYYVALDQGITRKKPSLELIKWWKDIQLRIEQRSPYRWSEVAVMLLNVSLSDQRKAERGFKRIMRNVKKNWHQPGHINSIIINLPQRREAVGLLAFRERQQDQRHDSMQNLAEQAFSDTNTDRCLVIGINIDDENWYPYSVLGVFECNPSIS
;
A
#
# COMPACT_ATOMS: atom_id res chain seq x y z
N MET A 1 -7.89 5.43 -23.68
CA MET A 1 -9.02 6.09 -23.00
C MET A 1 -9.93 5.02 -22.44
N SER A 2 -10.62 5.30 -21.33
CA SER A 2 -11.46 4.31 -20.64
C SER A 2 -12.89 4.46 -21.14
N GLU A 3 -13.43 3.43 -21.78
CA GLU A 3 -14.80 3.38 -22.32
C GLU A 3 -15.85 3.95 -21.37
N LYS A 4 -15.83 3.57 -20.08
CA LYS A 4 -16.77 4.11 -19.07
C LYS A 4 -16.65 5.62 -18.80
N VAL A 5 -15.47 6.19 -18.97
CA VAL A 5 -15.22 7.62 -18.80
C VAL A 5 -15.70 8.37 -20.03
N ASP A 6 -15.41 7.82 -21.21
CA ASP A 6 -15.84 8.38 -22.49
C ASP A 6 -17.38 8.38 -22.57
N GLU A 7 -18.01 7.25 -22.23
CA GLU A 7 -19.46 7.15 -22.20
C GLU A 7 -20.11 8.06 -21.11
N TYR A 8 -19.40 8.39 -20.03
CA TYR A 8 -19.90 9.35 -19.05
C TYR A 8 -19.90 10.76 -19.62
N TYR A 9 -18.84 11.17 -20.32
CA TYR A 9 -18.77 12.49 -20.94
C TYR A 9 -19.73 12.63 -22.13
N VAL A 10 -19.94 11.58 -22.92
CA VAL A 10 -20.97 11.54 -23.97
C VAL A 10 -22.37 11.70 -23.36
N ALA A 11 -22.68 10.97 -22.28
CA ALA A 11 -23.96 11.11 -21.59
C ALA A 11 -24.15 12.53 -21.00
N LEU A 12 -23.10 13.11 -20.43
CA LEU A 12 -23.11 14.47 -19.88
C LEU A 12 -23.40 15.52 -20.98
N ASP A 13 -22.77 15.38 -22.14
CA ASP A 13 -22.97 16.26 -23.32
C ASP A 13 -24.41 16.15 -23.87
N GLN A 14 -25.00 14.96 -23.79
CA GLN A 14 -26.40 14.69 -24.16
C GLN A 14 -27.42 15.12 -23.09
N GLY A 15 -26.98 15.72 -21.97
CA GLY A 15 -27.85 16.08 -20.85
C GLY A 15 -28.38 14.88 -20.04
N ILE A 16 -27.85 13.68 -20.28
CA ILE A 16 -28.22 12.45 -19.59
C ILE A 16 -27.45 12.37 -18.27
N THR A 17 -28.18 12.37 -17.15
CA THR A 17 -27.56 12.22 -15.83
C THR A 17 -27.09 10.78 -15.62
N ARG A 18 -25.78 10.58 -15.65
CA ARG A 18 -25.13 9.28 -15.37
C ARG A 18 -24.22 9.40 -14.15
N LYS A 19 -24.07 8.32 -13.38
CA LYS A 19 -23.14 8.30 -12.25
C LYS A 19 -21.70 8.41 -12.77
N LYS A 20 -20.97 9.43 -12.29
CA LYS A 20 -19.55 9.61 -12.63
C LYS A 20 -18.77 8.33 -12.25
N PRO A 21 -17.98 7.76 -13.18
CA PRO A 21 -17.12 6.63 -12.84
C PRO A 21 -16.13 7.09 -11.77
N SER A 22 -16.16 6.42 -10.63
CA SER A 22 -15.26 6.66 -9.50
C SER A 22 -14.44 5.42 -9.25
N LEU A 23 -13.19 5.59 -8.85
CA LEU A 23 -12.39 4.48 -8.35
C LEU A 23 -13.04 3.94 -7.07
N GLU A 24 -13.44 2.68 -7.08
CA GLU A 24 -13.98 2.03 -5.90
C GLU A 24 -12.83 1.63 -4.97
N LEU A 25 -12.84 2.16 -3.75
CA LEU A 25 -11.85 1.88 -2.70
C LEU A 25 -12.56 1.26 -1.49
N ILE A 26 -11.92 0.29 -0.84
CA ILE A 26 -12.35 -0.12 0.50
C ILE A 26 -12.07 0.99 1.51
N LYS A 27 -12.82 1.02 2.62
CA LYS A 27 -12.72 2.07 3.63
C LYS A 27 -11.29 2.30 4.12
N TRP A 28 -10.59 1.23 4.50
CA TRP A 28 -9.21 1.33 4.99
C TRP A 28 -8.27 1.95 3.96
N TRP A 29 -8.40 1.58 2.67
CA TRP A 29 -7.58 2.14 1.59
C TRP A 29 -7.89 3.61 1.32
N LYS A 30 -9.18 3.97 1.33
CA LYS A 30 -9.62 5.36 1.22
C LYS A 30 -9.04 6.22 2.34
N ASP A 31 -9.07 5.71 3.57
CA ASP A 31 -8.58 6.46 4.73
C ASP A 31 -7.04 6.61 4.69
N ILE A 32 -6.30 5.61 4.18
CA ILE A 32 -4.85 5.75 3.90
C ILE A 32 -4.60 6.92 2.94
N GLN A 33 -5.32 6.97 1.81
CA GLN A 33 -5.16 8.05 0.82
C GLN A 33 -5.50 9.42 1.42
N LEU A 34 -6.60 9.54 2.15
CA LEU A 34 -6.99 10.79 2.82
C LEU A 34 -5.92 11.26 3.82
N ARG A 35 -5.33 10.35 4.60
CA ARG A 35 -4.25 10.71 5.53
C ARG A 35 -2.99 11.16 4.79
N ILE A 36 -2.66 10.54 3.66
CA ILE A 36 -1.51 10.95 2.83
C ILE A 36 -1.74 12.35 2.26
N GLU A 37 -2.92 12.62 1.72
CA GLU A 37 -3.28 13.95 1.19
C GLU A 37 -3.20 15.02 2.30
N GLN A 38 -3.77 14.74 3.47
CA GLN A 38 -3.76 15.65 4.62
C GLN A 38 -2.35 15.95 5.14
N ARG A 39 -1.49 14.92 5.23
CA ARG A 39 -0.12 15.09 5.74
C ARG A 39 0.85 15.59 4.68
N SER A 40 0.56 15.36 3.41
CA SER A 40 1.40 15.68 2.25
C SER A 40 2.90 15.40 2.49
N PRO A 41 3.28 14.16 2.90
CA PRO A 41 4.68 13.84 3.14
C PRO A 41 5.53 14.01 1.87
N TYR A 42 6.86 13.96 2.01
CA TYR A 42 7.74 13.91 0.84
C TYR A 42 7.31 12.79 -0.13
N ARG A 43 7.24 13.11 -1.43
CA ARG A 43 6.74 12.21 -2.49
C ARG A 43 5.27 11.77 -2.36
N TRP A 44 4.42 12.50 -1.63
CA TRP A 44 3.03 12.09 -1.40
C TRP A 44 2.22 11.83 -2.69
N SER A 45 2.46 12.60 -3.76
CA SER A 45 1.76 12.42 -5.04
C SER A 45 2.11 11.09 -5.71
N GLU A 46 3.36 10.69 -5.64
CA GLU A 46 3.82 9.39 -6.11
C GLU A 46 3.19 8.26 -5.29
N VAL A 47 3.21 8.38 -3.96
CA VAL A 47 2.56 7.42 -3.05
C VAL A 47 1.07 7.28 -3.39
N ALA A 48 0.39 8.41 -3.63
CA ALA A 48 -1.02 8.42 -4.00
C ALA A 48 -1.26 7.67 -5.32
N VAL A 49 -0.43 7.91 -6.34
CA VAL A 49 -0.52 7.20 -7.64
C VAL A 49 -0.30 5.69 -7.47
N MET A 50 0.72 5.28 -6.72
CA MET A 50 0.97 3.85 -6.45
C MET A 50 -0.23 3.18 -5.76
N LEU A 51 -0.86 3.87 -4.81
CA LEU A 51 -2.06 3.37 -4.13
C LEU A 51 -3.29 3.30 -5.03
N LEU A 52 -3.45 4.25 -5.96
CA LEU A 52 -4.52 4.25 -6.95
C LEU A 52 -4.37 3.12 -7.99
N ASN A 53 -3.15 2.62 -8.20
CA ASN A 53 -2.87 1.48 -9.08
C ASN A 53 -3.30 0.12 -8.47
N VAL A 54 -3.64 0.05 -7.18
CA VAL A 54 -4.04 -1.20 -6.53
C VAL A 54 -5.50 -1.54 -6.83
N SER A 55 -5.74 -2.69 -7.44
CA SER A 55 -7.10 -3.14 -7.79
C SER A 55 -7.98 -3.33 -6.56
N LEU A 56 -9.30 -3.10 -6.67
CA LEU A 56 -10.24 -3.33 -5.57
C LEU A 56 -10.16 -4.77 -5.02
N SER A 57 -9.90 -5.75 -5.88
CA SER A 57 -9.77 -7.14 -5.48
C SER A 57 -8.51 -7.37 -4.62
N ASP A 58 -7.41 -6.72 -4.97
CA ASP A 58 -6.16 -6.82 -4.22
C ASP A 58 -6.21 -6.01 -2.92
N GLN A 59 -6.89 -4.86 -2.90
CA GLN A 59 -7.19 -4.14 -1.66
C GLN A 59 -7.92 -5.05 -0.65
N ARG A 60 -8.97 -5.77 -1.10
CA ARG A 60 -9.74 -6.70 -0.25
C ARG A 60 -8.93 -7.93 0.20
N LYS A 61 -8.04 -8.45 -0.66
CA LYS A 61 -7.14 -9.55 -0.29
C LYS A 61 -6.12 -9.07 0.74
N ALA A 62 -5.51 -7.91 0.50
CA ALA A 62 -4.53 -7.30 1.37
C ALA A 62 -5.09 -6.99 2.75
N GLU A 63 -6.27 -6.34 2.85
CA GLU A 63 -6.90 -6.06 4.14
C GLU A 63 -7.16 -7.35 4.95
N ARG A 64 -7.72 -8.38 4.31
CA ARG A 64 -8.01 -9.66 4.99
C ARG A 64 -6.73 -10.40 5.39
N GLY A 65 -5.73 -10.43 4.50
CA GLY A 65 -4.44 -11.06 4.76
C GLY A 65 -3.70 -10.34 5.88
N PHE A 66 -3.64 -9.01 5.83
CA PHE A 66 -2.94 -8.21 6.80
C PHE A 66 -3.57 -8.26 8.19
N LYS A 67 -4.91 -8.36 8.30
CA LYS A 67 -5.58 -8.68 9.57
C LYS A 67 -5.14 -10.01 10.19
N ARG A 68 -4.69 -10.99 9.40
CA ARG A 68 -4.11 -12.25 9.91
C ARG A 68 -2.66 -12.04 10.34
N ILE A 69 -1.89 -11.30 9.56
CA ILE A 69 -0.51 -10.90 9.88
C ILE A 69 -0.44 -10.16 11.22
N MET A 70 -1.27 -9.13 11.44
CA MET A 70 -1.28 -8.38 12.71
C MET A 70 -1.54 -9.30 13.93
N ARG A 71 -2.44 -10.28 13.78
CA ARG A 71 -2.68 -11.29 14.82
C ARG A 71 -1.50 -12.23 15.03
N ASN A 72 -0.77 -12.57 13.97
CA ASN A 72 0.44 -13.37 14.05
C ASN A 72 1.55 -12.61 14.79
N VAL A 73 1.83 -11.37 14.41
CA VAL A 73 2.83 -10.50 15.06
C VAL A 73 2.50 -10.33 16.55
N LYS A 74 1.23 -10.09 16.90
CA LYS A 74 0.81 -9.98 18.32
C LYS A 74 1.22 -11.18 19.17
N LYS A 75 1.21 -12.38 18.60
CA LYS A 75 1.53 -13.64 19.31
C LYS A 75 3.00 -14.02 19.20
N ASN A 76 3.59 -13.86 18.02
CA ASN A 76 4.85 -14.52 17.64
C ASN A 76 6.00 -13.53 17.39
N TRP A 77 5.86 -12.25 17.74
CA TRP A 77 6.89 -11.21 17.49
C TRP A 77 8.30 -11.55 18.00
N HIS A 78 8.40 -12.38 19.03
CA HIS A 78 9.67 -12.82 19.64
C HIS A 78 10.35 -13.96 18.86
N GLN A 79 9.64 -14.61 17.93
CA GLN A 79 10.17 -15.69 17.10
C GLN A 79 10.89 -15.10 15.89
N PRO A 80 12.18 -15.41 15.67
CA PRO A 80 12.88 -15.01 14.45
C PRO A 80 12.17 -15.53 13.20
N GLY A 81 12.05 -14.69 12.17
CA GLY A 81 11.45 -15.08 10.88
C GLY A 81 9.93 -15.26 10.87
N HIS A 82 9.22 -14.85 11.94
CA HIS A 82 7.75 -14.87 11.90
C HIS A 82 7.22 -13.96 10.78
N ILE A 83 6.12 -14.40 10.14
CA ILE A 83 5.52 -13.64 9.04
C ILE A 83 4.88 -12.37 9.61
N ASN A 84 5.42 -11.22 9.23
CA ASN A 84 4.98 -9.90 9.70
C ASN A 84 4.55 -8.95 8.56
N SER A 85 4.53 -9.44 7.32
CA SER A 85 4.29 -8.61 6.15
C SER A 85 3.51 -9.32 5.05
N ILE A 86 3.05 -8.54 4.06
CA ILE A 86 2.50 -9.02 2.79
C ILE A 86 2.90 -8.05 1.68
N ILE A 87 3.18 -8.57 0.48
CA ILE A 87 3.52 -7.79 -0.71
C ILE A 87 2.37 -7.89 -1.72
N ILE A 88 1.98 -6.75 -2.27
CA ILE A 88 1.05 -6.63 -3.40
C ILE A 88 1.88 -6.23 -4.62
N ASN A 89 2.00 -7.13 -5.59
CA ASN A 89 2.72 -6.87 -6.82
C ASN A 89 1.82 -6.15 -7.84
N LEU A 90 2.34 -5.08 -8.47
CA LEU A 90 1.70 -4.32 -9.54
C LEU A 90 2.55 -4.44 -10.82
N PRO A 91 2.53 -5.60 -11.49
CA PRO A 91 3.52 -5.96 -12.52
C PRO A 91 3.50 -5.01 -13.72
N GLN A 92 2.32 -4.50 -14.10
CA GLN A 92 2.17 -3.56 -15.23
C GLN A 92 2.88 -2.22 -15.02
N ARG A 93 3.28 -1.91 -13.79
CA ARG A 93 3.97 -0.67 -13.42
C ARG A 93 5.37 -0.90 -12.86
N ARG A 94 5.82 -2.16 -12.75
CA ARG A 94 7.04 -2.54 -12.02
C ARG A 94 7.07 -1.91 -10.63
N GLU A 95 5.92 -1.94 -9.96
CA GLU A 95 5.69 -1.37 -8.64
C GLU A 95 5.20 -2.46 -7.68
N ALA A 96 5.45 -2.29 -6.39
CA ALA A 96 4.84 -3.10 -5.34
C ALA A 96 4.37 -2.24 -4.16
N VAL A 97 3.42 -2.77 -3.40
CA VAL A 97 2.99 -2.22 -2.12
C VAL A 97 3.21 -3.27 -1.04
N GLY A 98 4.14 -3.00 -0.13
CA GLY A 98 4.39 -3.80 1.07
C GLY A 98 3.56 -3.29 2.26
N LEU A 99 2.91 -4.19 2.98
CA LEU A 99 2.29 -3.90 4.27
C LEU A 99 3.10 -4.58 5.36
N LEU A 100 3.54 -3.83 6.37
CA LEU A 100 4.39 -4.31 7.46
C LEU A 100 3.69 -4.09 8.81
N ALA A 101 3.57 -5.15 9.61
CA ALA A 101 3.12 -5.05 10.99
C ALA A 101 4.34 -5.18 11.94
N PHE A 102 4.44 -4.29 12.91
CA PHE A 102 5.50 -4.30 13.91
C PHE A 102 4.96 -3.89 15.29
N ARG A 103 5.69 -4.22 16.34
CA ARG A 103 5.40 -3.80 17.73
C ARG A 103 6.14 -2.52 18.09
N GLU A 104 5.69 -1.81 19.12
CA GLU A 104 6.38 -0.60 19.64
C GLU A 104 7.86 -0.90 19.94
N ARG A 105 8.14 -2.06 20.54
CA ARG A 105 9.50 -2.51 20.87
C ARG A 105 10.42 -2.71 19.65
N GLN A 106 9.85 -2.78 18.45
CA GLN A 106 10.57 -2.94 17.18
C GLN A 106 10.65 -1.62 16.41
N GLN A 107 10.22 -0.50 17.01
CA GLN A 107 10.19 0.79 16.34
C GLN A 107 11.56 1.22 15.83
N ASP A 108 12.64 0.98 16.57
CA ASP A 108 13.99 1.33 16.14
C ASP A 108 14.46 0.52 14.91
N GLN A 109 13.99 -0.73 14.80
CA GLN A 109 14.31 -1.65 13.68
C GLN A 109 13.31 -1.54 12.53
N ARG A 110 12.31 -0.65 12.62
CA ARG A 110 11.25 -0.55 11.62
C ARG A 110 11.79 -0.17 10.25
N HIS A 111 12.82 0.69 10.20
CA HIS A 111 13.41 1.14 8.94
C HIS A 111 14.05 -0.03 8.20
N ASP A 112 14.89 -0.81 8.89
CA ASP A 112 15.51 -2.01 8.35
C ASP A 112 14.47 -3.05 7.94
N SER A 113 13.40 -3.22 8.74
CA SER A 113 12.29 -4.12 8.39
C SER A 113 11.54 -3.69 7.12
N MET A 114 11.35 -2.38 6.93
CA MET A 114 10.74 -1.83 5.72
C MET A 114 11.68 -2.01 4.52
N GLN A 115 12.98 -1.78 4.70
CA GLN A 115 13.98 -1.97 3.65
C GLN A 115 14.06 -3.43 3.23
N ASN A 116 14.16 -4.38 4.17
CA ASN A 116 14.18 -5.81 3.88
C ASN A 116 12.92 -6.27 3.13
N LEU A 117 11.75 -5.72 3.47
CA LEU A 117 10.51 -6.00 2.76
C LEU A 117 10.52 -5.45 1.32
N ALA A 118 11.09 -4.26 1.11
CA ALA A 118 11.25 -3.70 -0.22
C ALA A 118 12.25 -4.52 -1.06
N GLU A 119 13.39 -4.92 -0.48
CA GLU A 119 14.37 -5.80 -1.12
C GLU A 119 13.76 -7.14 -1.51
N GLN A 120 12.96 -7.74 -0.62
CA GLN A 120 12.19 -8.93 -0.94
C GLN A 120 11.24 -8.69 -2.13
N ALA A 121 10.55 -7.54 -2.18
CA ALA A 121 9.71 -7.23 -3.32
C ALA A 121 10.54 -7.12 -4.61
N PHE A 122 11.73 -6.54 -4.58
CA PHE A 122 12.61 -6.42 -5.75
C PHE A 122 13.18 -7.77 -6.21
N SER A 123 13.47 -8.70 -5.30
CA SER A 123 13.98 -10.03 -5.64
C SER A 123 12.87 -10.95 -6.16
N ASP A 124 11.72 -10.94 -5.49
CA ASP A 124 10.64 -11.89 -5.72
C ASP A 124 9.74 -11.43 -6.88
N THR A 125 9.79 -10.13 -7.21
CA THR A 125 8.97 -9.52 -8.25
C THR A 125 9.86 -8.60 -9.10
N ASN A 126 9.68 -8.58 -10.42
CA ASN A 126 10.41 -7.69 -11.33
C ASN A 126 9.96 -6.21 -11.18
N THR A 127 10.15 -5.69 -9.98
CA THR A 127 9.67 -4.40 -9.47
C THR A 127 10.84 -3.47 -9.26
N ASP A 128 10.71 -2.23 -9.71
CA ASP A 128 11.73 -1.19 -9.54
C ASP A 128 11.45 -0.32 -8.31
N ARG A 129 10.20 -0.26 -7.84
CA ARG A 129 9.78 0.61 -6.74
C ARG A 129 8.80 -0.07 -5.79
N CYS A 130 9.01 0.10 -4.50
CA CYS A 130 8.15 -0.48 -3.46
C CYS A 130 7.70 0.60 -2.48
N LEU A 131 6.38 0.78 -2.35
CA LEU A 131 5.79 1.55 -1.27
C LEU A 131 5.59 0.62 -0.08
N VAL A 132 6.23 0.91 1.05
CA VAL A 132 6.00 0.17 2.30
C VAL A 132 5.15 1.01 3.25
N ILE A 133 4.06 0.42 3.73
CA ILE A 133 3.17 1.00 4.75
C ILE A 133 3.31 0.18 6.02
N GLY A 134 3.81 0.82 7.07
CA GLY A 134 4.01 0.22 8.38
C GLY A 134 2.87 0.52 9.35
N ILE A 135 2.46 -0.50 10.10
CA ILE A 135 1.47 -0.42 11.17
C ILE A 135 2.10 -0.93 12.46
N ASN A 136 2.15 -0.04 13.44
CA ASN A 136 2.46 -0.40 14.80
C ASN A 136 1.22 -0.99 15.47
N ILE A 137 1.24 -2.29 15.77
CA ILE A 137 0.07 -2.99 16.30
C ILE A 137 -0.20 -2.72 17.79
N ASP A 138 0.73 -2.07 18.49
CA ASP A 138 0.58 -1.70 19.89
C ASP A 138 0.02 -0.26 20.07
N ASP A 139 0.05 0.58 19.02
CA ASP A 139 -0.45 1.96 19.05
C ASP A 139 -1.97 2.00 18.82
N GLU A 140 -2.77 2.42 19.80
CA GLU A 140 -4.23 2.50 19.65
C GLU A 140 -4.69 3.46 18.54
N ASN A 141 -3.83 4.39 18.10
CA ASN A 141 -4.09 5.37 17.05
C ASN A 141 -3.42 5.02 15.70
N TRP A 142 -2.97 3.77 15.53
CA TRP A 142 -2.29 3.33 14.29
C TRP A 142 -3.14 3.56 13.04
N TYR A 143 -4.46 3.56 13.15
CA TYR A 143 -5.36 3.65 12.00
C TYR A 143 -5.28 5.01 11.30
N PRO A 144 -5.20 5.09 9.96
CA PRO A 144 -5.06 3.97 9.02
C PRO A 144 -3.63 3.42 8.80
N TYR A 145 -2.57 4.16 9.15
CA TYR A 145 -1.18 3.69 9.14
C TYR A 145 -0.27 4.47 10.13
N SER A 146 0.84 3.86 10.56
CA SER A 146 1.80 4.48 11.48
C SER A 146 2.96 5.17 10.74
N VAL A 147 3.53 4.51 9.73
CA VAL A 147 4.67 5.03 8.94
C VAL A 147 4.53 4.61 7.48
N LEU A 148 5.15 5.35 6.57
CA LEU A 148 5.29 4.97 5.17
C LEU A 148 6.69 5.29 4.65
N GLY A 149 7.11 4.60 3.58
CA GLY A 149 8.36 4.87 2.89
C GLY A 149 8.31 4.33 1.45
N VAL A 150 8.93 5.06 0.53
CA VAL A 150 9.10 4.62 -0.87
C VAL A 150 10.56 4.21 -1.06
N PHE A 151 10.76 3.01 -1.55
CA PHE A 151 12.06 2.40 -1.81
C PHE A 151 12.21 2.14 -3.30
N GLU A 152 13.43 2.26 -3.80
CA GLU A 152 13.76 2.05 -5.20
C GLU A 152 14.83 0.97 -5.29
N CYS A 153 14.70 0.08 -6.27
CA CYS A 153 15.71 -0.89 -6.60
C CYS A 153 16.86 -0.13 -7.26
N ASN A 154 17.97 0.08 -6.54
CA ASN A 154 19.18 0.60 -7.15
C ASN A 154 19.72 -0.50 -8.08
N PRO A 155 19.84 -0.24 -9.40
CA PRO A 155 20.66 -1.11 -10.22
C PRO A 155 22.07 -0.99 -9.67
N SER A 156 22.60 -2.08 -9.11
CA SER A 156 24.02 -2.19 -8.80
C SER A 156 24.78 -1.70 -10.04
N ILE A 157 25.58 -0.65 -9.90
CA ILE A 157 26.57 -0.29 -10.90
C ILE A 157 27.54 -1.48 -10.96
N SER A 158 27.28 -2.39 -11.88
CA SER A 158 28.12 -3.51 -12.25
C SER A 158 28.89 -3.17 -13.51
#